data_AF-A0A7D9JZU1-F1
#
_entry.id   AF-A0A7D9JZU1-F1
#
_cell.length_a   1.000
_cell.length_b   1.000
_cell.length_c   1.000
_cell.angle_alpha   90.00
_cell.angle_beta   90.00
_cell.angle_gamma   90.00
#
_symmetry.space_group_name_H-M   'P 1'
#
loop_
_entity.id
_entity.type
_entity.pdbx_description
1 polymer ?
#
loop_
_entity_poly.entity_id
_entity_poly.type
_entity_poly.pdbx_seq_one_letter_code
_entity_poly.pdbx_strand_id
1 'polypeptide(L)'
;MAEKYLSQIYYDPESPASFGGVDSIYRAVKNEGKYEISRNKIRQWLQKQDAHTLHKPVRYRFRRNRVIVGAMDDEWEADLVIMDSTE
;
A
#
# COMPACT_ATOMS: atom_id res chain seq x y z
N MET A 1 -7.34 -23.78 4.48
CA MET A 1 -6.35 -24.39 3.56
C MET A 1 -5.64 -23.33 2.71
N ALA A 2 -6.34 -22.49 1.94
CA ALA A 2 -5.72 -21.45 1.10
C ALA A 2 -4.88 -20.41 1.87
N GLU A 3 -5.33 -19.96 3.05
CA GLU A 3 -4.57 -18.97 3.85
C GLU A 3 -3.27 -19.54 4.41
N LYS A 4 -3.27 -20.81 4.82
CA LYS A 4 -2.05 -21.49 5.31
C LYS A 4 -1.00 -21.61 4.20
N TYR A 5 -1.46 -21.89 2.98
CA TYR A 5 -0.60 -21.91 1.79
C TYR A 5 -0.04 -20.52 1.45
N LEU A 6 -0.87 -19.47 1.46
CA LEU A 6 -0.40 -18.09 1.26
C LEU A 6 0.64 -17.69 2.32
N SER A 7 0.44 -18.09 3.58
CA SER A 7 1.40 -17.86 4.65
C SER A 7 2.72 -18.59 4.41
N GLN A 8 2.69 -19.84 3.94
CA GLN A 8 3.91 -20.60 3.64
C GLN A 8 4.75 -19.90 2.58
N ILE A 9 4.13 -19.47 1.48
CA ILE A 9 4.84 -18.82 0.37
C ILE A 9 5.32 -17.41 0.77
N TYR A 10 4.51 -16.66 1.53
CA TYR A 10 4.83 -15.27 1.86
C TYR A 10 5.98 -15.13 2.86
N TYR A 11 6.10 -16.06 3.79
CA TYR A 11 7.15 -16.04 4.82
C TYR A 11 8.38 -16.88 4.48
N ASP A 12 8.34 -17.63 3.38
CA ASP A 12 9.48 -18.40 2.88
C ASP A 12 10.46 -17.46 2.15
N PRO A 13 11.71 -17.28 2.61
CA PRO A 13 12.72 -16.44 1.96
C PRO A 13 13.12 -16.92 0.56
N GLU A 14 13.00 -18.21 0.27
CA GLU A 14 13.35 -18.79 -1.03
C GLU A 14 12.25 -18.54 -2.07
N SER A 15 11.05 -18.19 -1.62
CA SER A 15 9.93 -17.96 -2.50
C SER A 15 10.07 -16.63 -3.27
N PRO A 16 9.81 -16.60 -4.58
CA PRO A 16 9.73 -15.35 -5.36
C PRO A 16 8.66 -14.36 -4.87
N ALA A 17 7.73 -14.81 -4.03
CA ALA A 17 6.65 -14.00 -3.48
C ALA A 17 6.88 -13.55 -2.03
N SER A 18 8.03 -13.90 -1.45
CA SER A 18 8.43 -13.58 -0.08
C SER A 18 8.31 -12.10 0.24
N PHE A 19 7.61 -11.76 1.32
CA PHE A 19 7.34 -10.39 1.78
C PHE A 19 6.89 -9.40 0.69
N GLY A 20 6.35 -9.92 -0.41
CA GLY A 20 6.11 -9.14 -1.62
C GLY A 20 4.75 -8.44 -1.66
N GLY A 21 4.34 -8.08 -2.87
CA GLY A 21 3.06 -7.45 -3.14
C GLY A 21 2.00 -8.44 -3.63
N VAL A 22 0.80 -7.92 -3.90
CA VAL A 22 -0.32 -8.71 -4.46
C VAL A 22 0.10 -9.42 -5.75
N ASP A 23 0.84 -8.72 -6.64
CA ASP A 23 1.21 -9.27 -7.94
C ASP A 23 2.30 -10.35 -7.88
N SER A 24 3.25 -10.26 -6.95
CA SER A 24 4.29 -11.29 -6.79
C SER A 24 3.65 -12.59 -6.31
N ILE A 25 2.77 -12.51 -5.31
CA ILE A 25 2.02 -13.67 -4.79
C ILE A 25 1.09 -14.24 -5.87
N TYR A 26 0.38 -13.39 -6.62
CA TYR A 26 -0.52 -13.85 -7.67
C TYR A 26 0.22 -14.61 -8.78
N ARG A 27 1.42 -14.15 -9.16
CA ARG A 27 2.27 -14.85 -10.14
C ARG A 27 2.75 -16.19 -9.60
N ALA A 28 3.22 -16.25 -8.36
CA ALA A 28 3.65 -17.50 -7.73
C ALA A 28 2.52 -18.55 -7.66
N VAL A 29 1.33 -18.12 -7.21
CA VAL A 29 0.14 -18.97 -7.12
C VAL A 29 -0.28 -19.49 -8.51
N LYS A 30 -0.25 -18.63 -9.53
CA LYS A 30 -0.61 -19.00 -10.90
C LYS A 30 0.41 -19.97 -11.52
N ASN A 31 1.69 -19.80 -11.22
CA ASN A 31 2.75 -20.68 -11.73
C ASN A 31 2.69 -22.08 -11.11
N GLU A 32 2.35 -22.19 -9.82
CA GLU A 32 2.18 -23.50 -9.17
C GLU A 32 0.89 -24.23 -9.58
N GLY A 33 -0.15 -23.50 -10.01
CA GLY A 33 -1.41 -24.09 -10.47
C GLY A 33 -2.22 -24.84 -9.40
N LYS A 34 -1.83 -24.73 -8.12
CA LYS A 34 -2.38 -25.52 -7.00
C LYS A 34 -3.71 -24.97 -6.47
N TYR A 35 -3.91 -23.66 -6.58
CA TYR A 35 -5.11 -22.97 -6.11
C TYR A 35 -5.47 -21.80 -7.04
N GLU A 36 -6.77 -21.62 -7.30
CA GLU A 36 -7.27 -20.42 -7.97
C GLU A 36 -7.63 -19.35 -6.94
N ILE A 37 -6.73 -18.39 -6.75
CA ILE A 37 -6.91 -17.29 -5.80
C ILE A 37 -6.96 -15.97 -6.58
N SER A 38 -8.06 -15.24 -6.43
CA SER A 38 -8.19 -13.91 -7.04
C SER A 38 -7.27 -12.90 -6.36
N ARG A 39 -6.82 -11.89 -7.12
CA ARG A 39 -6.02 -10.76 -6.58
C ARG A 39 -6.70 -10.06 -5.41
N ASN A 40 -8.03 -9.96 -5.42
CA ASN A 40 -8.78 -9.32 -4.33
C ASN A 40 -8.66 -10.12 -3.03
N LYS A 41 -8.70 -11.44 -3.10
CA LYS A 41 -8.53 -12.30 -1.93
C LYS A 41 -7.11 -12.21 -1.36
N ILE A 42 -6.10 -12.17 -2.23
CA ILE A 42 -4.70 -11.94 -1.83
C ILE A 42 -4.55 -10.58 -1.14
N ARG A 43 -5.15 -9.52 -1.70
CA ARG A 43 -5.12 -8.18 -1.11
C ARG A 43 -5.74 -8.16 0.29
N GLN A 44 -6.91 -8.76 0.46
CA GLN A 44 -7.58 -8.85 1.76
C GLN A 44 -6.77 -9.66 2.78
N TRP A 45 -6.08 -10.71 2.33
CA TRP A 45 -5.21 -11.50 3.19
C TRP A 45 -3.95 -10.73 3.61
N LEU A 46 -3.33 -10.00 2.68
CA LEU A 46 -2.16 -9.15 2.94
C LEU A 46 -2.45 -8.02 3.92
N GLN A 47 -3.66 -7.45 3.89
CA GLN A 47 -4.09 -6.44 4.87
C GLN A 47 -4.09 -6.94 6.33
N LYS A 48 -4.10 -8.26 6.53
CA LYS A 48 -4.04 -8.89 7.86
C LYS A 48 -2.61 -9.25 8.29
N GLN A 49 -1.60 -9.09 7.43
CA GLN A 49 -0.22 -9.42 7.75
C GLN A 49 0.51 -8.18 8.26
N ASP A 50 1.01 -8.23 9.50
CA ASP A 50 1.72 -7.10 10.11
C ASP A 50 2.93 -6.66 9.30
N ALA A 51 3.69 -7.62 8.79
CA ALA A 51 4.86 -7.37 7.92
C ALA A 51 4.49 -6.59 6.66
N HIS A 52 3.30 -6.82 6.09
CA HIS A 52 2.86 -6.07 4.93
C HIS A 52 2.38 -4.67 5.30
N THR A 53 1.54 -4.56 6.33
CA THR A 53 0.90 -3.31 6.74
C THR A 53 1.91 -2.29 7.27
N LEU A 54 2.97 -2.75 7.95
CA LEU A 54 4.03 -1.88 8.46
C LEU A 54 4.79 -1.16 7.33
N HIS A 55 5.04 -1.86 6.22
CA HIS A 55 5.83 -1.33 5.11
C HIS A 55 4.98 -0.77 3.95
N LYS A 56 3.68 -1.06 3.93
CA LYS A 56 2.72 -0.54 2.94
C LYS A 56 1.54 0.13 3.62
N PRO A 57 1.65 1.43 3.97
CA PRO A 57 0.56 2.14 4.62
C PRO A 57 -0.67 2.22 3.71
N VAL A 58 -1.84 2.04 4.31
CA VAL A 58 -3.11 2.25 3.61
C VAL A 58 -3.35 3.76 3.48
N ARG A 59 -3.34 4.27 2.24
CA ARG A 59 -3.61 5.70 1.96
C ARG A 59 -5.10 5.91 1.72
N TYR A 60 -5.79 6.51 2.69
CA TYR A 60 -7.16 6.97 2.52
C TYR A 60 -7.17 8.37 1.89
N ARG A 61 -7.90 8.53 0.78
CA ARG A 61 -8.17 9.85 0.19
C ARG A 61 -9.48 10.36 0.75
N PHE A 62 -9.39 11.24 1.73
CA PHE A 62 -10.57 11.94 2.26
C PHE A 62 -10.99 13.03 1.28
N ARG A 63 -12.30 13.18 1.06
CA ARG A 63 -12.82 14.30 0.28
C ARG A 63 -12.54 15.58 1.07
N ARG A 64 -11.70 16.45 0.52
CA ARG A 64 -11.46 17.80 1.05
C ARG A 64 -12.27 18.80 0.22
N ASN A 65 -12.70 19.88 0.86
CA ASN A 65 -13.26 20.99 0.12
C ASN A 65 -12.16 21.58 -0.77
N ARG A 66 -12.48 21.74 -2.05
CA ARG A 66 -11.57 22.37 -2.99
C ARG A 66 -11.66 23.88 -2.79
N VAL A 67 -10.51 24.53 -2.77
CA VAL A 67 -10.41 25.99 -2.87
C VAL A 67 -10.73 26.40 -4.31
N ILE A 68 -11.73 27.27 -4.49
CA ILE A 68 -12.23 27.71 -5.80
C ILE A 68 -12.19 29.23 -5.82
N VAL A 69 -11.41 29.81 -6.74
CA VAL A 69 -11.25 31.26 -6.96
C VAL A 69 -11.97 31.71 -8.23
N GLY A 70 -12.46 32.94 -8.25
CA GLY A 70 -13.28 33.51 -9.33
C GLY A 70 -12.50 34.25 -10.40
N ALA A 71 -11.41 34.93 -10.01
CA ALA A 71 -10.56 35.75 -10.86
C ALA A 71 -9.08 35.66 -10.44
N MET A 72 -8.22 36.29 -11.23
CA MET A 72 -6.81 36.47 -10.87
C MET A 72 -6.71 37.37 -9.63
N ASP A 73 -5.80 37.02 -8.73
CA ASP A 73 -5.53 37.73 -7.47
C ASP A 73 -6.65 37.73 -6.42
N ASP A 74 -7.65 36.84 -6.54
CA ASP A 74 -8.71 36.67 -5.54
C ASP A 74 -8.22 36.02 -4.23
N GLU A 75 -7.14 35.24 -4.29
CA GLU A 75 -6.64 34.51 -3.13
C GLU A 75 -5.11 34.39 -3.15
N TRP A 76 -4.48 34.87 -2.08
CA TRP A 76 -3.04 34.78 -1.85
C TRP A 76 -2.84 34.04 -0.51
N GLU A 77 -2.14 32.91 -0.55
CA GLU A 77 -1.77 32.15 0.65
C GLU A 77 -0.26 32.32 0.90
N ALA A 78 0.09 32.71 2.12
CA ALA A 78 1.47 32.80 2.58
C ALA A 78 1.55 32.18 3.98
N ASP A 79 2.60 31.41 4.21
CA ASP A 79 2.87 30.80 5.52
C ASP A 79 4.18 31.38 6.10
N LEU A 80 4.29 31.37 7.42
CA LEU A 80 5.46 31.84 8.13
C LEU A 80 6.43 30.69 8.35
N VAL A 81 7.70 30.91 7.97
CA VAL A 81 8.79 30.01 8.33
C VAL A 81 9.65 30.69 9.38
N ILE A 82 9.87 29.99 10.50
CA ILE A 82 10.85 30.40 11.51
C ILE A 82 12.21 29.83 11.07
N MET A 83 13.20 30.71 10.96
CA MET A 83 14.58 30.33 10.69
C MET A 83 15.44 30.82 11.86
N ASP A 84 16.11 29.89 12.53
CA ASP A 84 17.10 30.20 13.56
C ASP A 84 18.49 30.31 12.92
N SER A 85 19.25 31.34 13.31
CA SER A 85 20.59 31.62 12.77
C SER A 85 21.72 31.05 13.65
N THR A 86 21.45 30.02 14.45
CA THR A 86 22.46 29.46 15.35
C THR A 86 23.36 28.47 14.62
N GLU A 87 24.62 28.86 14.45
CA GLU A 87 25.79 27.96 14.39
C GLU A 87 26.09 27.34 15.75
#